data_AF-A0A358ADM9-F1
#
_entry.id   AF-A0A358ADM9-F1
#
_cell.length_a   1.000
_cell.length_b   1.000
_cell.length_c   1.000
_cell.angle_alpha   90.00
_cell.angle_beta   90.00
_cell.angle_gamma   90.00
#
_symmetry.space_group_name_H-M   'P 1'
#
loop_
_entity.id
_entity.type
_entity.pdbx_description
1 polymer ?
#
loop_
_entity_poly.entity_id
_entity_poly.type
_entity_poly.pdbx_seq_one_letter_code
_entity_poly.pdbx_strand_id
1 'polypeptide(L)'
;MTPKAPHLPNKTCRVDTYYRLQNVKWLLLFAGLAFVAGVSATMIVNAWVLPHYESIQFVQSNDLDGKRLNNNTPDLLVKSQAEQRLMNVYDKKKKVEGQYYNKNSFVAQSAVVSSDGWCVLFSSNYFLGQEKNWEIIDYVGNSYVIEKTVYDKTNKLLFLKIQANGLRVMSFANWQNFGLNTNVWSIDFGNEWKNNLVADFVPLADPVVGYYADRQYNFGLLNLTTPGSVLLDGNGQLLAFVNVGGQNLLPSWLVERGINSILETGKLQYLDVGWQGSLVYGVFGNNNSQPETGLYINILGEKSVDSAVQIGDVVLEIENQPIDKFTLAEQIWFAPKEFKITIWRDGVRQEVFAKKHYILAK
;
A
#
# COMPACT_ATOMS: atom_id res chain seq x y z
N MET A 1 79.00 8.88 43.69
CA MET A 1 78.73 8.24 42.39
C MET A 1 79.69 7.07 42.25
N THR A 2 79.23 5.84 42.40
CA THR A 2 80.07 4.63 42.26
C THR A 2 80.32 4.32 40.79
N PRO A 3 81.58 4.06 40.37
CA PRO A 3 81.91 3.77 38.98
C PRO A 3 81.30 2.43 38.55
N LYS A 4 80.61 2.45 37.41
CA LYS A 4 79.96 1.29 36.80
C LYS A 4 81.04 0.41 36.16
N ALA A 5 81.07 -0.87 36.49
CA ALA A 5 82.02 -1.81 35.93
C ALA A 5 81.83 -1.92 34.38
N PRO A 6 82.88 -1.72 33.58
CA PRO A 6 82.80 -1.52 32.13
C PRO A 6 82.43 -2.77 31.32
N HIS A 7 82.31 -3.94 31.95
CA HIS A 7 82.09 -5.22 31.28
C HIS A 7 80.64 -5.74 31.37
N LEU A 8 79.75 -5.04 32.08
CA LEU A 8 78.33 -5.43 32.13
C LEU A 8 77.57 -4.79 30.96
N PRO A 9 76.80 -5.58 30.17
CA PRO A 9 75.93 -5.03 29.15
C PRO A 9 75.02 -3.96 29.76
N ASN A 10 74.73 -2.89 29.01
CA ASN A 10 73.77 -1.88 29.46
C ASN A 10 72.47 -2.56 29.89
N LYS A 11 71.84 -2.08 30.98
CA LYS A 11 70.55 -2.60 31.45
C LYS A 11 69.56 -2.54 30.29
N THR A 12 69.35 -3.66 29.61
CA THR A 12 68.35 -3.79 28.56
C THR A 12 66.98 -3.66 29.22
N CYS A 13 66.05 -2.97 28.56
CA CYS A 13 64.70 -2.79 29.07
C CYS A 13 64.13 -4.14 29.55
N ARG A 14 63.54 -4.15 30.76
CA ARG A 14 62.86 -5.33 31.29
C ARG A 14 61.81 -5.81 30.28
N VAL A 15 61.98 -7.03 29.80
CA VAL A 15 61.10 -7.68 28.82
C VAL A 15 59.64 -7.69 29.32
N ASP A 16 59.42 -7.88 30.62
CA ASP A 16 58.09 -7.81 31.25
C ASP A 16 57.41 -6.45 31.06
N THR A 17 58.17 -5.36 31.16
CA THR A 17 57.64 -4.01 30.98
C THR A 17 57.23 -3.76 29.53
N TYR A 18 57.97 -4.33 28.57
CA TYR A 18 57.65 -4.24 27.15
C TYR A 18 56.33 -4.96 26.82
N TYR A 19 56.14 -6.19 27.28
CA TYR A 19 54.89 -6.93 27.07
C TYR A 19 53.69 -6.29 27.78
N ARG A 20 53.87 -5.76 28.99
CA ARG A 20 52.81 -5.00 29.68
C ARG A 20 52.39 -3.76 28.89
N LEU A 21 53.35 -3.00 28.36
CA LEU A 21 53.06 -1.81 27.56
C LEU A 21 52.35 -2.18 26.24
N GLN A 22 52.74 -3.29 25.62
CA GLN A 22 52.09 -3.81 24.41
C GLN A 22 50.64 -4.24 24.71
N ASN A 23 50.40 -4.94 25.82
CA ASN A 23 49.06 -5.35 26.23
C ASN A 23 48.17 -4.16 26.58
N VAL A 24 48.72 -3.12 27.22
CA VAL A 24 47.98 -1.86 27.49
C VAL A 24 47.58 -1.16 26.19
N LYS A 25 48.45 -1.13 25.17
CA LYS A 25 48.11 -0.57 23.85
C LYS A 25 46.98 -1.35 23.18
N TRP A 26 47.02 -2.68 23.22
CA TRP A 26 45.94 -3.52 22.68
C TRP A 26 44.63 -3.33 23.43
N LEU A 27 44.66 -3.27 24.76
CA LEU A 27 43.49 -3.05 25.59
C LEU A 27 42.84 -1.69 25.28
N LEU A 28 43.64 -0.63 25.16
CA LEU A 28 43.16 0.69 24.77
C LEU A 28 42.54 0.69 23.36
N LEU A 29 43.14 -0.02 22.42
CA LEU A 29 42.60 -0.16 21.07
C LEU A 29 41.25 -0.89 21.08
N PHE A 30 41.13 -2.00 21.80
CA PHE A 30 39.85 -2.73 21.91
C PHE A 30 38.78 -1.94 22.65
N ALA A 31 39.15 -1.22 23.72
CA ALA A 31 38.23 -0.33 24.42
C ALA A 31 37.71 0.80 23.50
N GLY A 32 38.59 1.38 22.70
CA GLY A 32 38.23 2.40 21.70
C GLY A 32 37.27 1.84 20.63
N LEU A 33 37.57 0.67 20.08
CA LEU A 33 36.70 0.01 19.08
C LEU A 33 35.32 -0.35 19.67
N ALA A 34 35.28 -0.87 20.89
CA ALA A 34 34.02 -1.20 21.57
C ALA A 34 33.18 0.05 21.83
N PHE A 35 33.81 1.17 22.21
CA PHE A 35 33.13 2.44 22.39
C PHE A 35 32.52 2.96 21.08
N VAL A 36 33.27 2.94 19.98
CA VAL A 36 32.77 3.34 18.66
C VAL A 36 31.60 2.45 18.22
N ALA A 37 31.72 1.13 18.38
CA ALA A 37 30.64 0.19 18.07
C ALA A 37 29.37 0.48 18.89
N GLY A 38 29.51 0.77 20.19
CA GLY A 38 28.39 1.13 21.07
C GLY A 38 27.69 2.43 20.64
N VAL A 39 28.46 3.47 20.28
CA VAL A 39 27.92 4.73 19.76
C VAL A 39 27.19 4.52 18.44
N SER A 40 27.78 3.77 17.50
CA SER A 40 27.15 3.45 16.22
C SER A 40 25.86 2.64 16.40
N ALA A 41 25.85 1.64 17.27
CA ALA A 41 24.65 0.86 17.57
C ALA A 41 23.55 1.73 18.17
N THR A 42 23.90 2.63 19.11
CA THR A 42 22.95 3.57 19.71
C THR A 42 22.37 4.53 18.68
N MET A 43 23.19 5.03 17.76
CA MET A 43 22.72 5.89 16.66
C MET A 43 21.78 5.15 15.69
N ILE A 44 22.09 3.90 15.35
CA ILE A 44 21.20 3.07 14.52
C ILE A 44 19.87 2.84 15.23
N VAL A 45 19.89 2.48 16.51
CA VAL A 45 18.66 2.31 17.29
C VAL A 45 17.86 3.62 17.36
N ASN A 46 18.51 4.77 17.55
CA ASN A 46 17.83 6.06 17.60
C ASN A 46 17.25 6.47 16.23
N ALA A 47 17.96 6.20 15.14
CA ALA A 47 17.50 6.54 13.80
C ALA A 47 16.40 5.60 13.27
N TRP A 48 16.38 4.34 13.71
CA TRP A 48 15.54 3.31 13.09
C TRP A 48 14.49 2.68 14.01
N VAL A 49 14.71 2.71 15.34
CA VAL A 49 13.87 1.99 16.32
C VAL A 49 13.11 2.94 17.25
N LEU A 50 13.74 4.02 17.74
CA LEU A 50 13.07 4.95 18.65
C LEU A 50 12.15 5.92 17.87
N PRO A 51 10.88 6.10 18.31
CA PRO A 51 10.03 7.15 17.77
C PRO A 51 10.59 8.53 18.13
N HIS A 52 10.50 9.48 17.21
CA HIS A 52 10.87 10.88 17.47
C HIS A 52 9.91 11.45 18.52
N TYR A 53 10.43 11.85 19.67
CA TYR A 53 9.64 12.47 20.73
C TYR A 53 9.28 13.91 20.31
N GLU A 54 8.15 14.08 19.62
CA GLU A 54 7.42 15.35 19.74
C GLU A 54 6.98 15.50 21.19
N SER A 55 7.12 16.71 21.74
CA SER A 55 6.96 17.07 23.15
C SER A 55 5.96 16.20 23.91
N ILE A 56 6.44 15.49 24.93
CA ILE A 56 5.65 14.67 25.85
C ILE A 56 4.65 15.59 26.56
N GLN A 57 3.40 15.62 26.10
CA GLN A 57 2.28 15.95 26.97
C GLN A 57 1.95 14.67 27.74
N PHE A 58 2.16 14.70 29.05
CA PHE A 58 1.71 13.64 29.94
C PHE A 58 0.20 13.51 29.82
N VAL A 59 -0.27 12.51 29.08
CA VAL A 59 -1.68 12.10 29.12
C VAL A 59 -1.87 11.41 30.48
N GLN A 60 -2.47 12.13 31.43
CA GLN A 60 -3.06 11.52 32.61
C GLN A 60 -4.17 10.59 32.13
N SER A 61 -3.92 9.28 32.13
CA SER A 61 -4.95 8.27 31.89
C SER A 61 -5.81 8.11 33.13
N ASN A 62 -6.78 9.01 33.28
CA ASN A 62 -8.02 8.72 33.98
C ASN A 62 -9.08 8.49 32.90
N ASP A 63 -9.35 7.23 32.59
CA ASP A 63 -10.72 6.75 32.36
C ASP A 63 -10.70 5.23 32.10
N LEU A 64 -11.02 4.50 33.17
CA LEU A 64 -11.67 3.20 33.10
C LEU A 64 -13.13 3.44 32.71
N ASP A 65 -13.41 3.72 31.45
CA ASP A 65 -14.78 3.52 30.93
C ASP A 65 -14.80 3.29 29.43
N GLY A 66 -15.50 2.24 29.02
CA GLY A 66 -15.61 1.81 27.64
C GLY A 66 -16.35 2.83 26.78
N LYS A 67 -15.89 2.98 25.53
CA LYS A 67 -16.48 3.77 24.44
C LYS A 67 -16.23 5.28 24.50
N ARG A 68 -15.02 5.69 24.14
CA ARG A 68 -14.78 6.99 23.50
C ARG A 68 -13.94 6.84 22.23
N LEU A 69 -14.62 6.92 21.09
CA LEU A 69 -14.08 7.26 19.76
C LEU A 69 -13.56 8.71 19.80
N ASN A 70 -12.51 8.99 20.56
CA ASN A 70 -12.02 10.37 20.73
C ASN A 70 -10.50 10.52 20.70
N ASN A 71 -9.79 9.50 20.22
CA ASN A 71 -8.45 9.72 19.69
C ASN A 71 -8.62 10.15 18.23
N ASN A 72 -8.42 11.44 17.95
CA ASN A 72 -8.42 11.97 16.58
C ASN A 72 -7.19 11.52 15.77
N THR A 73 -6.30 10.75 16.37
CA THR A 73 -5.06 10.27 15.77
C THR A 73 -4.82 8.82 16.13
N PRO A 74 -4.23 8.01 15.23
CA PRO A 74 -3.78 6.66 15.56
C PRO A 74 -2.66 6.70 16.59
N ASP A 75 -2.23 5.50 17.04
CA ASP A 75 -1.01 5.36 17.85
C ASP A 75 0.19 6.05 17.17
N LEU A 76 1.06 6.66 17.99
CA LEU A 76 2.22 7.42 17.54
C LEU A 76 3.15 6.57 16.67
N LEU A 77 3.30 5.29 17.00
CA LEU A 77 4.11 4.36 16.20
C LEU A 77 3.53 4.17 14.80
N VAL A 78 2.21 3.96 14.71
CA VAL A 78 1.49 3.79 13.43
C VAL A 78 1.58 5.07 12.61
N LYS A 79 1.36 6.23 13.24
CA LYS A 79 1.50 7.55 12.61
C LYS A 79 2.89 7.73 12.02
N SER A 80 3.94 7.56 12.82
CA SER A 80 5.32 7.78 12.39
C SER A 80 5.73 6.83 11.27
N GLN A 81 5.34 5.55 11.36
CA GLN A 81 5.63 4.58 10.29
C GLN A 81 4.91 4.90 8.99
N ALA A 82 3.64 5.32 9.07
CA ALA A 82 2.86 5.69 7.91
C ALA A 82 3.44 6.93 7.21
N GLU A 83 3.78 7.98 7.97
CA GLU A 83 4.35 9.21 7.42
C GLU A 83 5.66 8.95 6.67
N GLN A 84 6.50 8.03 7.14
CA GLN A 84 7.74 7.66 6.45
C GLN A 84 7.53 6.89 5.14
N ARG A 85 6.34 6.32 4.92
CA ARG A 85 5.95 5.55 3.74
C ARG A 85 5.05 6.34 2.79
N LEU A 86 4.77 7.60 3.14
CA LEU A 86 3.95 8.52 2.38
C LEU A 86 4.79 9.70 1.91
N MET A 87 4.40 10.27 0.78
CA MET A 87 5.04 11.46 0.23
C MET A 87 3.98 12.40 -0.31
N ASN A 88 4.20 13.70 -0.15
CA ASN A 88 3.29 14.72 -0.62
C ASN A 88 3.73 15.22 -2.01
N VAL A 89 2.79 15.33 -2.93
CA VAL A 89 3.04 15.80 -4.29
C VAL A 89 2.53 17.23 -4.44
N TYR A 90 3.39 18.12 -4.89
CA TYR A 90 3.10 19.54 -5.04
C TYR A 90 3.36 20.04 -6.47
N ASP A 91 2.61 21.04 -6.91
CA ASP A 91 2.82 21.78 -8.14
C ASP A 91 3.83 22.93 -7.93
N LYS A 92 5.00 22.79 -8.56
CA LYS A 92 6.11 23.75 -8.54
C LYS A 92 5.70 25.14 -9.03
N LYS A 93 4.73 25.23 -9.94
CA LYS A 93 4.28 26.53 -10.50
C LYS A 93 3.61 27.40 -9.45
N LYS A 94 3.09 26.80 -8.38
CA LYS A 94 2.38 27.48 -7.30
C LYS A 94 3.23 27.67 -6.04
N LYS A 95 4.54 27.48 -6.15
CA LYS A 95 5.49 27.68 -5.05
C LYS A 95 5.60 29.17 -4.72
N VAL A 96 5.45 29.50 -3.45
CA VAL A 96 5.53 30.88 -2.93
C VAL A 96 6.98 31.15 -2.56
N GLU A 97 7.56 32.23 -3.12
CA GLU A 97 8.95 32.65 -2.91
C GLU A 97 10.00 31.55 -3.21
N GLY A 98 9.64 30.56 -4.02
CA GLY A 98 10.52 29.45 -4.38
C GLY A 98 10.85 28.48 -3.23
N GLN A 99 10.30 28.68 -2.03
CA GLN A 99 10.60 27.86 -0.85
C GLN A 99 9.36 27.21 -0.22
N TYR A 100 8.19 27.87 -0.28
CA TYR A 100 7.00 27.43 0.45
C TYR A 100 5.90 26.92 -0.49
N TYR A 101 5.12 25.97 0.01
CA TYR A 101 3.95 25.42 -0.68
C TYR A 101 2.69 25.90 0.04
N ASN A 102 1.77 26.50 -0.71
CA ASN A 102 0.44 26.80 -0.19
C ASN A 102 -0.49 25.60 -0.39
N LYS A 103 -1.66 25.61 0.25
CA LYS A 103 -2.67 24.55 0.10
C LYS A 103 -3.08 24.30 -1.36
N ASN A 104 -3.09 25.35 -2.19
CA ASN A 104 -3.46 25.25 -3.61
C ASN A 104 -2.38 24.58 -4.49
N SER A 105 -1.16 24.47 -3.99
CA SER A 105 -0.05 23.77 -4.64
C SER A 105 -0.07 22.28 -4.37
N PHE A 106 -0.79 21.80 -3.36
CA PHE A 106 -0.93 20.38 -3.12
C PHE A 106 -1.72 19.71 -4.24
N VAL A 107 -1.18 18.62 -4.75
CA VAL A 107 -1.78 17.82 -5.81
C VAL A 107 -2.45 16.59 -5.21
N ALA A 108 -1.67 15.77 -4.50
CA ALA A 108 -2.14 14.54 -3.88
C ALA A 108 -1.10 14.03 -2.88
N GLN A 109 -1.54 13.13 -2.00
CA GLN A 109 -0.63 12.29 -1.22
C GLN A 109 -0.37 11.00 -1.99
N SER A 110 0.87 10.53 -1.94
CA SER A 110 1.33 9.32 -2.60
C SER A 110 1.87 8.32 -1.60
N ALA A 111 1.64 7.04 -1.85
CA ALA A 111 2.21 5.94 -1.08
C ALA A 111 3.43 5.37 -1.79
N VAL A 112 4.52 5.14 -1.07
CA VAL A 112 5.71 4.48 -1.58
C VAL A 112 5.41 2.99 -1.71
N VAL A 113 5.49 2.45 -2.92
CA VAL A 113 5.14 1.05 -3.23
C VAL A 113 6.35 0.19 -3.58
N SER A 114 7.53 0.79 -3.74
CA SER A 114 8.78 0.06 -3.93
C SER A 114 10.00 0.83 -3.40
N SER A 115 10.98 0.09 -2.88
CA SER A 115 12.19 0.64 -2.24
C SER A 115 13.12 1.36 -3.22
N ASP A 116 12.96 1.10 -4.51
CA ASP A 116 13.69 1.75 -5.59
C ASP A 116 13.06 3.10 -5.99
N GLY A 117 11.94 3.53 -5.40
CA GLY A 117 11.35 4.84 -5.70
C GLY A 117 10.09 4.81 -6.55
N TRP A 118 9.36 3.70 -6.63
CA TRP A 118 7.99 3.77 -7.14
C TRP A 118 7.03 4.23 -6.06
N CYS A 119 6.22 5.23 -6.40
CA CYS A 119 5.13 5.74 -5.61
C CYS A 119 3.83 5.66 -6.41
N VAL A 120 2.69 5.60 -5.73
CA VAL A 120 1.37 5.63 -6.36
C VAL A 120 0.52 6.73 -5.72
N LEU A 121 -0.30 7.38 -6.52
CA LEU A 121 -1.32 8.30 -6.04
C LEU A 121 -2.59 8.17 -6.86
N PHE A 122 -3.70 8.64 -6.30
CA PHE A 122 -4.95 8.81 -7.02
C PHE A 122 -4.96 10.16 -7.74
N SER A 123 -5.26 10.17 -9.04
CA SER A 123 -5.41 11.39 -9.83
C SER A 123 -6.53 11.24 -10.86
N SER A 124 -7.65 11.91 -10.61
CA SER A 124 -8.84 11.82 -11.47
C SER A 124 -8.65 12.45 -12.87
N ASN A 125 -7.87 13.53 -12.95
CA ASN A 125 -7.76 14.39 -14.13
C ASN A 125 -6.33 14.52 -14.65
N TYR A 126 -5.50 13.49 -14.47
CA TYR A 126 -4.12 13.51 -14.95
C TYR A 126 -4.03 13.57 -16.49
N PHE A 127 -3.15 14.41 -16.99
CA PHE A 127 -2.72 14.43 -18.38
C PHE A 127 -1.19 14.34 -18.48
N LEU A 128 -0.72 13.65 -19.51
CA LEU A 128 0.70 13.39 -19.73
C LEU A 128 1.49 14.72 -19.84
N GLY A 129 2.62 14.80 -19.14
CA GLY A 129 3.47 15.99 -19.10
C GLY A 129 3.17 16.92 -17.92
N GLN A 130 2.05 16.76 -17.23
CA GLN A 130 1.73 17.55 -16.04
C GLN A 130 2.76 17.32 -14.92
N GLU A 131 3.24 16.08 -14.78
CA GLU A 131 4.20 15.63 -13.77
C GLU A 131 5.52 16.39 -13.80
N LYS A 132 5.90 16.98 -14.95
CA LYS A 132 7.14 17.77 -15.07
C LYS A 132 7.12 19.00 -14.17
N ASN A 133 5.93 19.48 -13.85
CA ASN A 133 5.72 20.60 -12.96
C ASN A 133 5.52 20.16 -11.51
N TRP A 134 5.64 18.87 -11.21
CA TRP A 134 5.45 18.36 -9.87
C TRP A 134 6.76 18.13 -9.14
N GLU A 135 6.67 18.21 -7.82
CA GLU A 135 7.71 17.92 -6.85
C GLU A 135 7.15 16.95 -5.83
N ILE A 136 7.87 15.88 -5.55
CA ILE A 136 7.51 14.93 -4.49
C ILE A 136 8.37 15.23 -3.28
N ILE A 137 7.73 15.38 -2.12
CA ILE A 137 8.39 15.73 -0.87
C ILE A 137 8.14 14.64 0.16
N ASP A 138 9.20 14.13 0.78
CA ASP A 138 9.08 13.14 1.87
C ASP A 138 8.76 13.79 3.22
N TYR A 139 8.63 12.95 4.25
CA TYR A 139 8.34 13.38 5.62
C TYR A 139 9.44 14.23 6.27
N VAL A 140 10.68 14.22 5.75
CA VAL A 140 11.82 15.02 6.25
C VAL A 140 11.94 16.34 5.49
N GLY A 141 11.22 16.49 4.37
CA GLY A 141 11.28 17.66 3.50
C GLY A 141 12.26 17.51 2.33
N ASN A 142 12.80 16.32 2.07
CA ASN A 142 13.61 16.08 0.87
C ASN A 142 12.73 16.11 -0.37
N SER A 143 13.24 16.77 -1.41
CA SER A 143 12.56 16.91 -2.70
C SER A 143 13.10 15.90 -3.72
N TYR A 144 12.18 15.30 -4.47
CA TYR A 144 12.47 14.34 -5.52
C TYR A 144 11.86 14.76 -6.86
N VAL A 145 12.60 14.46 -7.93
CA VAL A 145 12.17 14.64 -9.31
C VAL A 145 11.59 13.33 -9.84
N ILE A 146 10.52 13.44 -10.63
CA ILE A 146 9.84 12.31 -11.28
C ILE A 146 10.59 11.95 -12.56
N GLU A 147 11.04 10.70 -12.66
CA GLU A 147 11.77 10.16 -13.81
C GLU A 147 10.83 9.52 -14.85
N LYS A 148 9.86 8.74 -14.37
CA LYS A 148 8.95 7.96 -15.21
C LYS A 148 7.55 7.96 -14.60
N THR A 149 6.53 7.90 -15.46
CA THR A 149 5.15 7.78 -15.03
C THR A 149 4.44 6.66 -15.78
N VAL A 150 3.49 6.02 -15.10
CA VAL A 150 2.56 5.05 -15.69
C VAL A 150 1.19 5.39 -15.14
N TYR A 151 0.24 5.74 -16.00
CA TYR A 151 -1.10 6.12 -15.61
C TYR A 151 -2.11 5.04 -15.98
N ASP A 152 -2.89 4.60 -15.01
CA ASP A 152 -4.07 3.79 -15.18
C ASP A 152 -5.29 4.69 -15.41
N LYS A 153 -5.78 4.79 -16.65
CA LYS A 153 -6.96 5.62 -16.91
C LYS A 153 -8.25 5.00 -16.41
N THR A 154 -8.30 3.67 -16.24
CA THR A 154 -9.48 2.96 -15.77
C THR A 154 -9.66 3.23 -14.28
N ASN A 155 -8.62 3.00 -13.47
CA ASN A 155 -8.69 3.17 -12.02
C ASN A 155 -8.25 4.56 -11.52
N LYS A 156 -7.79 5.44 -12.42
CA LYS A 156 -7.29 6.78 -12.08
C LYS A 156 -6.09 6.75 -11.11
N LEU A 157 -5.28 5.69 -11.19
CA LEU A 157 -4.04 5.54 -10.43
C LEU A 157 -2.87 6.01 -11.25
N LEU A 158 -2.02 6.83 -10.65
CA LEU A 158 -0.78 7.30 -11.26
C LEU A 158 0.41 6.76 -10.49
N PHE A 159 1.18 5.92 -11.16
CA PHE A 159 2.46 5.43 -10.67
C PHE A 159 3.56 6.38 -11.11
N LEU A 160 4.34 6.86 -10.15
CA LEU A 160 5.45 7.79 -10.34
C LEU A 160 6.73 7.11 -9.88
N LYS A 161 7.75 7.17 -10.72
CA LYS A 161 9.11 6.73 -10.39
C LYS A 161 9.94 7.95 -10.03
N ILE A 162 10.59 7.92 -8.87
CA ILE A 162 11.54 8.94 -8.41
C ILE A 162 12.94 8.38 -8.27
N GLN A 163 13.92 9.28 -8.33
CA GLN A 163 15.32 8.96 -8.11
C GLN A 163 15.64 8.87 -6.60
N ALA A 164 15.31 7.73 -5.99
CA ALA A 164 15.58 7.48 -4.58
C ALA A 164 15.85 6.00 -4.33
N ASN A 165 16.65 5.69 -3.30
CA ASN A 165 16.95 4.31 -2.90
C ASN A 165 16.73 4.14 -1.40
N GLY A 166 16.32 2.94 -0.99
CA GLY A 166 16.16 2.60 0.43
C GLY A 166 14.94 3.24 1.08
N LEU A 167 13.92 3.59 0.29
CA LEU A 167 12.67 4.12 0.81
C LEU A 167 11.91 3.04 1.60
N ARG A 168 11.17 3.47 2.63
CA ARG A 168 10.26 2.58 3.37
C ARG A 168 9.01 2.35 2.55
N VAL A 169 8.72 1.09 2.27
CA VAL A 169 7.58 0.68 1.44
C VAL A 169 6.32 0.53 2.28
N MET A 170 5.20 0.97 1.72
CA MET A 170 3.87 0.79 2.26
C MET A 170 3.42 -0.66 2.12
N SER A 171 2.97 -1.26 3.23
CA SER A 171 2.31 -2.57 3.22
C SER A 171 0.85 -2.45 2.81
N PHE A 172 0.33 -3.44 2.10
CA PHE A 172 -1.07 -3.50 1.68
C PHE A 172 -1.90 -4.30 2.70
N ALA A 173 -3.10 -3.82 3.01
CA ALA A 173 -4.06 -4.53 3.85
C ALA A 173 -4.64 -5.74 3.10
N ASN A 174 -4.91 -6.84 3.80
CA ASN A 174 -5.63 -7.97 3.21
C ASN A 174 -7.09 -7.56 2.92
N TRP A 175 -7.50 -7.66 1.66
CA TRP A 175 -8.85 -7.30 1.21
C TRP A 175 -9.95 -8.10 1.93
N GLN A 176 -9.67 -9.31 2.41
CA GLN A 176 -10.65 -10.13 3.14
C GLN A 176 -11.00 -9.54 4.51
N ASN A 177 -10.09 -8.75 5.07
CA ASN A 177 -10.31 -8.04 6.33
C ASN A 177 -11.00 -6.68 6.11
N PHE A 178 -11.28 -6.32 4.85
CA PHE A 178 -11.89 -5.06 4.48
C PHE A 178 -13.38 -5.25 4.20
N GLY A 179 -14.21 -4.73 5.09
CA GLY A 179 -15.67 -4.82 4.97
C GLY A 179 -16.39 -3.63 5.58
N LEU A 180 -17.72 -3.70 5.60
CA LEU A 180 -18.55 -2.73 6.31
C LEU A 180 -18.20 -2.70 7.80
N ASN A 181 -18.34 -1.53 8.43
CA ASN A 181 -17.97 -1.25 9.81
C ASN A 181 -16.48 -1.39 10.13
N THR A 182 -15.61 -1.39 9.10
CA THR A 182 -14.16 -1.32 9.31
C THR A 182 -13.77 0.11 9.68
N ASN A 183 -13.09 0.25 10.82
CA ASN A 183 -12.51 1.52 11.24
C ASN A 183 -11.25 1.82 10.42
N VAL A 184 -11.15 3.02 9.86
CA VAL A 184 -10.05 3.43 8.98
C VAL A 184 -9.53 4.82 9.36
N TRP A 185 -8.27 5.05 9.04
CA TRP A 185 -7.63 6.35 9.19
C TRP A 185 -7.42 6.98 7.84
N SER A 186 -7.97 8.17 7.63
CA SER A 186 -7.68 8.97 6.45
C SER A 186 -6.60 9.99 6.76
N ILE A 187 -5.67 10.16 5.82
CA ILE A 187 -4.66 11.21 5.87
C ILE A 187 -4.97 12.22 4.76
N ASP A 188 -5.21 13.46 5.18
CA ASP A 188 -5.52 14.58 4.31
C ASP A 188 -4.29 15.47 4.08
N PHE A 189 -4.47 16.52 3.29
CA PHE A 189 -3.48 17.58 3.11
C PHE A 189 -2.91 18.04 4.47
N GLY A 190 -1.58 18.17 4.53
CA GLY A 190 -0.88 18.59 5.75
C GLY A 190 -0.70 17.47 6.79
N ASN A 191 -0.87 16.20 6.39
CA ASN A 191 -0.80 15.04 7.28
C ASN A 191 -1.85 15.11 8.40
N GLU A 192 -3.02 15.69 8.11
CA GLU A 192 -4.14 15.71 9.03
C GLU A 192 -4.80 14.32 9.08
N TRP A 193 -4.73 13.69 10.25
CA TRP A 193 -5.33 12.39 10.51
C TRP A 193 -6.80 12.56 10.89
N LYS A 194 -7.67 11.77 10.28
CA LYS A 194 -9.10 11.72 10.63
C LYS A 194 -9.53 10.27 10.75
N ASN A 195 -10.28 9.96 11.81
CA ASN A 195 -10.94 8.66 11.96
C ASN A 195 -12.17 8.61 11.05
N ASN A 196 -12.38 7.48 10.38
CA ASN A 196 -13.56 7.26 9.56
C ASN A 196 -14.00 5.79 9.62
N LEU A 197 -15.18 5.52 9.09
CA LEU A 197 -15.76 4.19 9.05
C LEU A 197 -16.18 3.85 7.62
N VAL A 198 -15.90 2.63 7.18
CA VAL A 198 -16.50 2.08 5.96
C VAL A 198 -17.94 1.73 6.26
N ALA A 199 -18.90 2.40 5.62
CA ALA A 199 -20.31 2.30 6.00
C ALA A 199 -21.23 1.79 4.89
N ASP A 200 -20.83 1.87 3.63
CA ASP A 200 -21.73 1.56 2.51
C ASP A 200 -21.02 0.92 1.31
N PHE A 201 -21.81 0.41 0.37
CA PHE A 201 -21.40 0.02 -0.97
C PHE A 201 -21.99 0.99 -2.00
N VAL A 202 -21.12 1.74 -2.67
CA VAL A 202 -21.52 2.71 -3.68
C VAL A 202 -21.39 2.10 -5.08
N PRO A 203 -22.48 2.02 -5.87
CA PRO A 203 -22.40 1.52 -7.24
C PRO A 203 -21.55 2.46 -8.12
N LEU A 204 -20.74 1.89 -9.00
CA LEU A 204 -19.89 2.64 -9.93
C LEU A 204 -20.64 3.14 -11.18
N ALA A 205 -21.72 2.47 -11.56
CA ALA A 205 -22.58 2.84 -12.68
C ALA A 205 -24.03 2.45 -12.41
N ASP A 206 -24.97 3.17 -13.02
CA ASP A 206 -26.39 2.84 -13.03
C ASP A 206 -26.93 2.93 -14.48
N PRO A 207 -27.35 1.80 -15.11
CA PRO A 207 -27.33 0.44 -14.58
C PRO A 207 -25.91 -0.14 -14.48
N VAL A 208 -25.73 -1.11 -13.58
CA VAL A 208 -24.47 -1.84 -13.42
C VAL A 208 -24.25 -2.75 -14.64
N VAL A 209 -23.57 -2.24 -15.66
CA VAL A 209 -23.20 -2.97 -16.88
C VAL A 209 -21.71 -2.80 -17.09
N GLY A 210 -20.95 -3.91 -17.04
CA GLY A 210 -19.49 -3.88 -17.15
C GLY A 210 -18.88 -5.29 -17.24
N TYR A 211 -17.57 -5.36 -17.43
CA TYR A 211 -16.83 -6.62 -17.27
C TYR A 211 -16.78 -6.99 -15.79
N TYR A 212 -16.87 -8.27 -15.45
CA TYR A 212 -16.94 -8.68 -14.05
C TYR A 212 -15.61 -8.69 -13.31
N ALA A 213 -14.51 -8.65 -14.05
CA ALA A 213 -13.24 -8.27 -13.45
C ALA A 213 -13.23 -6.77 -13.08
N ASP A 214 -14.03 -5.92 -13.73
CA ASP A 214 -14.15 -4.54 -13.29
C ASP A 214 -15.06 -4.48 -12.05
N ARG A 215 -14.69 -3.63 -11.09
CA ARG A 215 -15.51 -3.44 -9.90
C ARG A 215 -16.84 -2.83 -10.29
N GLN A 216 -17.90 -3.35 -9.69
CA GLN A 216 -19.27 -2.84 -9.86
C GLN A 216 -19.69 -1.95 -8.68
N TYR A 217 -19.14 -2.24 -7.50
CA TYR A 217 -19.38 -1.51 -6.27
C TYR A 217 -18.03 -1.10 -5.67
N ASN A 218 -17.97 0.11 -5.16
CA ASN A 218 -16.90 0.58 -4.29
C ASN A 218 -17.37 0.57 -2.84
N PHE A 219 -16.42 0.44 -1.92
CA PHE A 219 -16.71 0.75 -0.53
C PHE A 219 -16.88 2.26 -0.38
N GLY A 220 -17.81 2.66 0.49
CA GLY A 220 -18.13 4.04 0.82
C GLY A 220 -17.76 4.37 2.26
N LEU A 221 -17.21 5.57 2.48
CA LEU A 221 -16.99 6.13 3.81
C LEU A 221 -18.26 6.72 4.39
N LEU A 222 -18.40 6.62 5.71
CA LEU A 222 -19.45 7.29 6.48
C LEU A 222 -19.33 8.81 6.35
N ASN A 223 -18.12 9.34 6.55
CA ASN A 223 -17.84 10.77 6.50
C ASN A 223 -17.09 11.13 5.22
N LEU A 224 -17.49 12.24 4.59
CA LEU A 224 -16.80 12.80 3.43
C LEU A 224 -15.35 13.13 3.77
N THR A 225 -14.44 12.71 2.91
CA THR A 225 -13.00 12.94 3.00
C THR A 225 -12.50 13.58 1.71
N THR A 226 -11.36 14.27 1.76
CA THR A 226 -10.78 14.90 0.56
C THR A 226 -10.41 13.85 -0.49
N PRO A 227 -10.81 14.01 -1.76
CA PRO A 227 -10.35 13.13 -2.84
C PRO A 227 -8.83 13.10 -2.94
N GLY A 228 -8.25 11.92 -3.17
CA GLY A 228 -6.80 11.70 -3.19
C GLY A 228 -6.18 11.42 -1.81
N SER A 229 -6.95 11.55 -0.72
CA SER A 229 -6.51 11.11 0.60
C SER A 229 -6.19 9.61 0.62
N VAL A 230 -5.19 9.25 1.42
CA VAL A 230 -4.81 7.86 1.66
C VAL A 230 -5.58 7.32 2.85
N LEU A 231 -6.12 6.10 2.72
CA LEU A 231 -6.73 5.37 3.81
C LEU A 231 -5.85 4.23 4.29
N LEU A 232 -5.66 4.19 5.61
CA LEU A 232 -4.91 3.16 6.31
C LEU A 232 -5.80 2.39 7.29
N ASP A 233 -5.46 1.13 7.53
CA ASP A 233 -6.04 0.34 8.61
C ASP A 233 -5.43 0.73 9.99
N GLY A 234 -5.87 0.06 11.06
CA GLY A 234 -5.34 0.29 12.41
C GLY A 234 -3.85 -0.05 12.57
N ASN A 235 -3.25 -0.78 11.63
CA ASN A 235 -1.85 -1.18 11.64
C ASN A 235 -0.97 -0.30 10.73
N GLY A 236 -1.55 0.72 10.08
CA GLY A 236 -0.84 1.58 9.13
C GLY A 236 -0.59 0.91 7.77
N GLN A 237 -1.38 -0.09 7.40
CA GLN A 237 -1.37 -0.71 6.07
C GLN A 237 -2.31 0.05 5.14
N LEU A 238 -1.88 0.24 3.90
CA LEU A 238 -2.67 0.89 2.86
C LEU A 238 -3.88 0.04 2.50
N LEU A 239 -5.04 0.65 2.62
CA LEU A 239 -6.33 0.00 2.41
C LEU A 239 -7.02 0.56 1.16
N ALA A 240 -6.99 1.88 0.94
CA ALA A 240 -7.57 2.50 -0.25
C ALA A 240 -7.07 3.94 -0.47
N PHE A 241 -7.41 4.50 -1.63
CA PHE A 241 -7.42 5.93 -1.90
C PHE A 241 -8.86 6.43 -1.95
N VAL A 242 -9.09 7.65 -1.50
CA VAL A 242 -10.39 8.31 -1.63
C VAL A 242 -10.56 8.84 -3.06
N ASN A 243 -11.62 8.40 -3.74
CA ASN A 243 -11.93 8.76 -5.12
C ASN A 243 -12.70 10.11 -5.18
N VAL A 244 -13.06 10.55 -6.39
CA VAL A 244 -13.93 11.71 -6.64
C VAL A 244 -15.22 11.58 -5.85
N GLY A 245 -15.65 12.68 -5.24
CA GLY A 245 -16.84 12.73 -4.38
C GLY A 245 -16.57 12.46 -2.91
N GLY A 246 -15.37 12.00 -2.54
CA GLY A 246 -14.91 11.98 -1.15
C GLY A 246 -15.46 10.87 -0.25
N GLN A 247 -16.38 10.04 -0.77
CA GLN A 247 -16.91 8.86 -0.09
C GLN A 247 -16.41 7.55 -0.70
N ASN A 248 -16.24 7.51 -2.02
CA ASN A 248 -15.92 6.29 -2.75
C ASN A 248 -14.47 5.89 -2.56
N LEU A 249 -14.23 4.59 -2.38
CA LEU A 249 -12.91 4.04 -2.11
C LEU A 249 -12.37 3.24 -3.28
N LEU A 250 -11.14 3.57 -3.65
CA LEU A 250 -10.34 2.82 -4.60
C LEU A 250 -9.36 1.93 -3.83
N PRO A 251 -9.55 0.61 -3.80
CA PRO A 251 -8.86 -0.27 -2.90
C PRO A 251 -7.40 -0.48 -3.29
N SER A 252 -6.57 -0.73 -2.30
CA SER A 252 -5.12 -0.81 -2.45
C SER A 252 -4.63 -2.07 -3.16
N TRP A 253 -5.43 -3.14 -3.20
CA TRP A 253 -5.07 -4.36 -3.95
C TRP A 253 -4.91 -4.12 -5.46
N LEU A 254 -5.58 -3.09 -6.01
CA LEU A 254 -5.38 -2.66 -7.41
C LEU A 254 -3.94 -2.15 -7.61
N VAL A 255 -3.42 -1.41 -6.63
CA VAL A 255 -2.05 -0.93 -6.63
C VAL A 255 -1.08 -2.09 -6.54
N GLU A 256 -1.29 -3.01 -5.60
CA GLU A 256 -0.41 -4.17 -5.36
C GLU A 256 -0.21 -5.00 -6.64
N ARG A 257 -1.28 -5.25 -7.38
CA ARG A 257 -1.19 -5.96 -8.67
C ARG A 257 -0.55 -5.12 -9.76
N GLY A 258 -0.92 -3.84 -9.84
CA GLY A 258 -0.39 -2.93 -10.85
C GLY A 258 1.12 -2.72 -10.74
N ILE A 259 1.63 -2.56 -9.50
CA ILE A 259 3.07 -2.39 -9.29
C ILE A 259 3.85 -3.64 -9.67
N ASN A 260 3.35 -4.84 -9.35
CA ASN A 260 4.02 -6.09 -9.74
C ASN A 260 4.19 -6.19 -11.26
N SER A 261 3.15 -5.84 -12.04
CA SER A 261 3.27 -5.87 -13.51
C SER A 261 4.25 -4.81 -14.04
N ILE A 262 4.27 -3.62 -13.43
CA ILE A 262 5.18 -2.54 -13.82
C ILE A 262 6.63 -2.94 -13.54
N LEU A 263 6.90 -3.58 -12.40
CA LEU A 263 8.24 -4.06 -12.04
C LEU A 263 8.70 -5.20 -12.95
N GLU A 264 7.81 -6.14 -13.30
CA GLU A 264 8.16 -7.30 -14.14
C GLU A 264 8.31 -6.92 -15.63
N THR A 265 7.38 -6.14 -16.17
CA THR A 265 7.25 -5.93 -17.62
C THR A 265 7.49 -4.48 -18.07
N GLY A 266 7.61 -3.55 -17.13
CA GLY A 266 7.69 -2.12 -17.41
C GLY A 266 6.36 -1.49 -17.87
N LYS A 267 5.28 -2.28 -17.94
CA LYS A 267 3.94 -1.87 -18.40
C LYS A 267 2.88 -2.26 -17.36
N LEU A 268 1.80 -1.48 -17.32
CA LEU A 268 0.65 -1.81 -16.48
C LEU A 268 -0.24 -2.83 -17.18
N GLN A 269 -0.36 -4.00 -16.58
CA GLN A 269 -1.09 -5.16 -17.11
C GLN A 269 -1.89 -5.82 -16.00
N TYR A 270 -3.07 -6.31 -16.38
CA TYR A 270 -4.04 -6.92 -15.50
C TYR A 270 -4.45 -8.30 -16.01
N LEU A 271 -4.82 -9.18 -15.09
CA LEU A 271 -5.34 -10.49 -15.41
C LEU A 271 -6.86 -10.45 -15.34
N ASP A 272 -7.52 -10.74 -16.45
CA ASP A 272 -8.98 -10.70 -16.58
C ASP A 272 -9.47 -11.96 -17.29
N VAL A 273 -10.67 -12.40 -16.93
CA VAL A 273 -11.43 -13.48 -17.54
C VAL A 273 -12.18 -13.06 -18.80
N GLY A 274 -12.41 -11.76 -19.00
CA GLY A 274 -13.11 -11.20 -20.16
C GLY A 274 -14.62 -11.50 -20.19
N TRP A 275 -15.23 -11.82 -19.05
CA TRP A 275 -16.67 -12.11 -18.96
C TRP A 275 -17.50 -10.85 -18.75
N GLN A 276 -18.62 -10.74 -19.45
CA GLN A 276 -19.67 -9.76 -19.17
C GLN A 276 -21.03 -10.44 -19.11
N GLY A 277 -21.97 -9.81 -18.42
CA GLY A 277 -23.22 -10.48 -18.12
C GLY A 277 -24.12 -9.70 -17.17
N SER A 278 -25.01 -10.41 -16.48
CA SER A 278 -25.90 -9.82 -15.47
C SER A 278 -26.00 -10.71 -14.24
N LEU A 279 -26.13 -10.10 -13.06
CA LEU A 279 -26.46 -10.85 -11.84
C LEU A 279 -27.91 -11.31 -11.94
N VAL A 280 -28.14 -12.60 -11.74
CA VAL A 280 -29.46 -13.23 -11.79
C VAL A 280 -29.80 -13.83 -10.44
N TYR A 281 -31.08 -13.74 -10.07
CA TYR A 281 -31.62 -14.33 -8.85
C TYR A 281 -32.58 -15.44 -9.25
N GLY A 282 -32.41 -16.63 -8.67
CA GLY A 282 -33.38 -17.70 -8.83
C GLY A 282 -34.73 -17.31 -8.24
N VAL A 283 -35.81 -17.64 -8.94
CA VAL A 283 -37.18 -17.49 -8.44
C VAL A 283 -37.55 -18.79 -7.73
N PHE A 284 -37.78 -18.74 -6.42
CA PHE A 284 -38.24 -19.91 -5.67
C PHE A 284 -39.62 -20.36 -6.17
N GLY A 285 -39.65 -21.39 -7.01
CA GLY A 285 -40.85 -22.19 -7.31
C GLY A 285 -40.81 -23.46 -6.47
N ASN A 286 -41.99 -23.99 -6.11
CA ASN A 286 -42.25 -25.12 -5.18
C ASN A 286 -41.46 -26.44 -5.41
N ASN A 287 -40.61 -26.54 -6.45
CA ASN A 287 -39.70 -27.66 -6.66
C ASN A 287 -38.26 -27.14 -6.61
N ASN A 288 -37.57 -27.47 -5.51
CA ASN A 288 -36.16 -27.15 -5.24
C ASN A 288 -35.25 -27.51 -6.43
N SER A 289 -34.86 -26.52 -7.24
CA SER A 289 -33.69 -26.58 -8.13
C SER A 289 -33.43 -25.25 -8.86
N GLN A 290 -33.62 -24.09 -8.23
CA GLN A 290 -33.20 -22.81 -8.81
C GLN A 290 -31.99 -22.24 -8.07
N PRO A 291 -31.04 -21.61 -8.78
CA PRO A 291 -29.80 -21.14 -8.19
C PRO A 291 -30.04 -20.02 -7.16
N GLU A 292 -29.39 -20.17 -6.01
CA GLU A 292 -28.93 -19.04 -5.19
C GLU A 292 -28.16 -18.08 -6.11
N THR A 293 -28.30 -16.77 -5.91
CA THR A 293 -27.75 -15.67 -6.75
C THR A 293 -26.52 -16.07 -7.59
N GLY A 294 -26.58 -15.84 -8.90
CA GLY A 294 -25.52 -16.23 -9.82
C GLY A 294 -25.20 -15.17 -10.87
N LEU A 295 -24.12 -15.42 -11.60
CA LEU A 295 -23.59 -14.58 -12.66
C LEU A 295 -23.95 -15.15 -14.02
N TYR A 296 -24.97 -14.61 -14.67
CA TYR A 296 -25.33 -15.00 -16.02
C TYR A 296 -24.42 -14.37 -17.05
N ILE A 297 -23.78 -15.17 -17.91
CA ILE A 297 -22.79 -14.72 -18.89
C ILE A 297 -23.49 -14.39 -20.22
N ASN A 298 -23.43 -13.11 -20.61
CA ASN A 298 -23.98 -12.60 -21.87
C ASN A 298 -22.93 -12.54 -22.97
N ILE A 299 -21.68 -12.20 -22.61
CA ILE A 299 -20.61 -11.92 -23.57
C ILE A 299 -19.32 -12.54 -23.04
N LEU A 300 -18.61 -13.24 -23.93
CA LEU A 300 -17.26 -13.71 -23.73
C LEU A 300 -16.31 -12.84 -24.56
N GLY A 301 -15.25 -12.34 -23.95
CA GLY A 301 -14.19 -11.63 -24.65
C GLY A 301 -13.47 -12.53 -25.65
N GLU A 302 -12.84 -11.95 -26.67
CA GLU A 302 -12.14 -12.69 -27.73
C GLU A 302 -11.06 -13.65 -27.20
N LYS A 303 -10.46 -13.34 -26.05
CA LYS A 303 -9.45 -14.19 -25.39
C LYS A 303 -10.03 -15.24 -24.46
N SER A 304 -11.33 -15.16 -24.15
CA SER A 304 -12.06 -16.07 -23.26
C SER A 304 -12.62 -17.29 -23.99
N VAL A 305 -12.45 -17.37 -25.31
CA VAL A 305 -12.95 -18.45 -26.17
C VAL A 305 -12.32 -19.81 -25.84
N ASP A 306 -11.14 -19.83 -25.21
CA ASP A 306 -10.45 -21.04 -24.75
C ASP A 306 -10.92 -21.54 -23.36
N SER A 307 -11.88 -20.83 -22.72
CA SER A 307 -12.42 -21.26 -21.44
C SER A 307 -13.58 -22.24 -21.62
N ALA A 308 -13.76 -23.18 -20.68
CA ALA A 308 -14.87 -24.14 -20.69
C ALA A 308 -16.26 -23.48 -20.46
N VAL A 309 -16.28 -22.15 -20.40
CA VAL A 309 -17.41 -21.29 -20.09
C VAL A 309 -18.06 -20.82 -21.38
N GLN A 310 -19.39 -20.82 -21.42
CA GLN A 310 -20.19 -20.52 -22.60
C GLN A 310 -21.16 -19.36 -22.30
N ILE A 311 -21.57 -18.66 -23.37
CA ILE A 311 -22.66 -17.69 -23.28
C ILE A 311 -23.93 -18.46 -22.88
N GLY A 312 -24.64 -17.95 -21.87
CA GLY A 312 -25.81 -18.62 -21.28
C GLY A 312 -25.53 -19.34 -19.96
N ASP A 313 -24.27 -19.54 -19.58
CA ASP A 313 -23.92 -20.11 -18.28
C ASP A 313 -24.27 -19.16 -17.14
N VAL A 314 -24.70 -19.71 -16.01
CA VAL A 314 -24.78 -18.98 -14.74
C VAL A 314 -23.67 -19.47 -13.82
N VAL A 315 -22.66 -18.66 -13.56
CA VAL A 315 -21.63 -18.98 -12.55
C VAL A 315 -22.25 -18.82 -11.16
N LEU A 316 -22.04 -19.79 -10.28
CA LEU A 316 -22.58 -19.81 -8.93
C LEU A 316 -21.48 -19.64 -7.87
N GLU A 317 -20.32 -20.23 -8.12
CA GLU A 317 -19.20 -20.22 -7.21
C GLU A 317 -17.87 -20.06 -7.95
N ILE A 318 -16.91 -19.40 -7.30
CA ILE A 318 -15.53 -19.25 -7.74
C ILE A 318 -14.64 -19.79 -6.61
N GLU A 319 -13.81 -20.78 -6.89
CA GLU A 319 -12.91 -21.40 -5.89
C GLU A 319 -13.65 -21.88 -4.62
N ASN A 320 -14.84 -22.46 -4.80
CA ASN A 320 -15.75 -22.91 -3.75
C ASN A 320 -16.28 -21.78 -2.84
N GLN A 321 -16.17 -20.52 -3.26
CA GLN A 321 -16.84 -19.39 -2.64
C GLN A 321 -18.07 -18.99 -3.46
N PRO A 322 -19.25 -18.81 -2.84
CA PRO A 322 -20.44 -18.33 -3.54
C PRO A 322 -20.19 -16.92 -4.07
N ILE A 323 -20.80 -16.61 -5.20
CA ILE A 323 -20.72 -15.27 -5.78
C ILE A 323 -21.42 -14.26 -4.88
N ASP A 324 -20.68 -13.19 -4.56
CA ASP A 324 -21.24 -12.00 -3.93
C ASP A 324 -21.07 -10.81 -4.87
N LYS A 325 -22.18 -10.11 -5.16
CA LYS A 325 -22.21 -8.94 -6.03
C LYS A 325 -21.24 -7.83 -5.60
N PHE A 326 -20.96 -7.73 -4.29
CA PHE A 326 -20.12 -6.68 -3.75
C PHE A 326 -18.62 -7.00 -3.82
N THR A 327 -18.26 -8.29 -3.90
CA THR A 327 -16.86 -8.76 -3.90
C THR A 327 -16.50 -9.62 -5.11
N LEU A 328 -17.36 -9.71 -6.12
CA LEU A 328 -17.18 -10.57 -7.28
C LEU A 328 -15.89 -10.25 -8.05
N ALA A 329 -15.59 -8.96 -8.24
CA ALA A 329 -14.35 -8.55 -8.87
C ALA A 329 -13.16 -9.06 -8.06
N GLU A 330 -13.15 -8.82 -6.75
CA GLU A 330 -12.11 -9.27 -5.83
C GLU A 330 -11.94 -10.81 -5.90
N GLN A 331 -13.02 -11.58 -5.90
CA GLN A 331 -12.99 -13.04 -6.05
C GLN A 331 -12.30 -13.48 -7.35
N ILE A 332 -12.64 -12.88 -8.49
CA ILE A 332 -12.01 -13.18 -9.80
C ILE A 332 -10.54 -12.76 -9.81
N TRP A 333 -10.22 -11.59 -9.26
CA TRP A 333 -8.88 -11.03 -9.27
C TRP A 333 -7.91 -11.83 -8.40
N PHE A 334 -8.34 -12.27 -7.22
CA PHE A 334 -7.53 -13.05 -6.29
C PHE A 334 -7.48 -14.55 -6.60
N ALA A 335 -8.39 -15.07 -7.42
CA ALA A 335 -8.31 -16.43 -7.92
C ALA A 335 -6.95 -16.69 -8.64
N PRO A 336 -6.45 -17.93 -8.69
CA PRO A 336 -5.27 -18.27 -9.49
C PRO A 336 -5.49 -17.97 -10.99
N LYS A 337 -4.42 -18.02 -11.80
CA LYS A 337 -4.53 -17.78 -13.25
C LYS A 337 -5.49 -18.76 -13.93
N GLU A 338 -5.51 -20.01 -13.48
CA GLU A 338 -6.48 -21.02 -13.84
C GLU A 338 -7.19 -21.44 -12.56
N PHE A 339 -8.51 -21.35 -12.54
CA PHE A 339 -9.29 -21.48 -11.31
C PHE A 339 -10.60 -22.23 -11.55
N LYS A 340 -11.06 -22.92 -10.51
CA LYS A 340 -12.28 -23.72 -10.53
C LYS A 340 -13.50 -22.82 -10.36
N ILE A 341 -14.53 -23.06 -11.17
CA ILE A 341 -15.84 -22.44 -11.02
C ILE A 341 -16.95 -23.50 -11.05
N THR A 342 -18.02 -23.21 -10.33
CA THR A 342 -19.27 -24.00 -10.38
C THR A 342 -20.25 -23.23 -11.25
N ILE A 343 -20.69 -23.81 -12.37
CA ILE A 343 -21.66 -23.21 -13.28
C ILE A 343 -22.97 -23.99 -13.28
N TRP A 344 -24.05 -23.31 -13.66
CA TRP A 344 -25.34 -23.89 -13.99
C TRP A 344 -25.56 -23.78 -15.49
N ARG A 345 -25.65 -24.95 -16.16
CA ARG A 345 -25.87 -25.08 -17.60
C ARG A 345 -26.91 -26.18 -17.83
N ASP A 346 -27.89 -25.90 -18.68
CA ASP A 346 -28.96 -26.85 -19.06
C ASP A 346 -29.67 -27.54 -17.89
N GLY A 347 -29.84 -26.83 -16.77
CA GLY A 347 -30.51 -27.34 -15.57
C GLY A 347 -29.63 -28.20 -14.64
N VAL A 348 -28.31 -28.25 -14.87
CA VAL A 348 -27.38 -29.08 -14.10
C VAL A 348 -26.21 -28.23 -13.58
N ARG A 349 -25.78 -28.50 -12.34
CA ARG A 349 -24.53 -27.94 -11.78
C ARG A 349 -23.32 -28.69 -12.36
N GLN A 350 -22.37 -27.95 -12.90
CA GLN A 350 -21.14 -28.50 -13.47
C GLN A 350 -19.93 -27.73 -12.93
N GLU A 351 -18.86 -28.46 -12.65
CA GLU A 351 -17.57 -27.86 -12.28
C GLU A 351 -16.70 -27.73 -13.53
N VAL A 352 -16.22 -26.52 -13.79
CA VAL A 352 -15.35 -26.23 -14.94
C VAL A 352 -14.18 -25.35 -14.53
N PHE A 353 -13.13 -25.33 -15.34
CA PHE A 353 -11.98 -24.46 -15.12
C PHE A 353 -12.05 -23.23 -16.02
N ALA A 354 -11.83 -22.07 -15.40
CA ALA A 354 -11.71 -20.78 -16.04
C ALA A 354 -10.24 -20.33 -16.09
N LYS A 355 -9.91 -19.46 -17.05
CA LYS A 355 -8.55 -18.96 -17.23
C LYS A 355 -8.54 -17.44 -17.39
N LYS A 356 -7.56 -16.81 -16.75
CA LYS A 356 -7.28 -15.37 -16.88
C LYS A 356 -6.22 -15.09 -17.93
N HIS A 357 -6.42 -14.00 -18.64
CA HIS A 357 -5.56 -13.52 -19.71
C HIS A 357 -5.05 -12.12 -19.39
N TYR A 358 -3.82 -11.83 -19.83
CA TYR A 358 -3.27 -10.48 -19.68
C TYR A 358 -3.99 -9.49 -20.61
N ILE A 359 -4.45 -8.41 -20.01
CA ILE A 359 -5.04 -7.24 -20.67
C ILE A 359 -4.18 -6.03 -20.29
N LEU A 360 -3.90 -5.18 -21.28
CA LEU A 360 -3.22 -3.91 -21.05
C LEU A 360 -4.20 -2.94 -20.39
N ALA A 361 -3.76 -2.27 -19.33
CA ALA A 361 -4.51 -1.13 -18.78
C ALA A 361 -4.63 -0.04 -19.86
N LYS A 362 -5.82 0.53 -20.01
CA LYS A 362 -6.15 1.50 -21.07
C LYS A 362 -5.71 2.93 -20.73
#